data_AF-A0A4Y8XVK4-F1
#
_entry.id   AF-A0A4Y8XVK4-F1
#
_cell.length_a   1.000
_cell.length_b   1.000
_cell.length_c   1.000
_cell.angle_alpha   90.00
_cell.angle_beta   90.00
_cell.angle_gamma   90.00
#
_symmetry.space_group_name_H-M   'P 1'
#
loop_
_entity.id
_entity.type
_entity.pdbx_description
1 polymer ?
#
loop_
_entity_poly.entity_id
_entity_poly.type
_entity_poly.pdbx_seq_one_letter_code
_entity_poly.pdbx_strand_id
1 'polypeptide(L)' 'MAVAAGAALLLTGCGVPTDYSEIVTFTDEHGRACTASVVVDQEQNEGDDYEVSSLDCDYPPEGRTPGPTRYSPLPERDEK' A
#
# COMPACT_ATOMS: atom_id res chain seq x y z
N MET A 1 2.13 43.45 -23.14
CA MET A 1 2.81 42.17 -22.88
C MET A 1 2.90 41.96 -21.38
N ALA A 2 1.92 41.29 -20.76
CA ALA A 2 1.92 41.02 -19.31
C ALA A 2 1.06 39.81 -18.94
N VAL A 3 1.04 38.77 -19.79
CA VAL A 3 0.21 37.56 -19.56
C VAL A 3 1.07 36.33 -19.25
N ALA A 4 2.40 36.42 -19.42
CA ALA A 4 3.29 35.26 -19.30
C ALA A 4 3.68 34.89 -17.85
N ALA A 5 3.57 35.80 -16.89
CA ALA A 5 4.05 35.56 -15.52
C ALA A 5 3.05 34.79 -14.62
N GLY A 6 1.76 34.76 -14.99
CA GLY A 6 0.73 34.09 -14.18
C GLY A 6 0.65 32.58 -14.38
N ALA A 7 1.09 32.06 -15.52
CA ALA A 7 0.95 30.64 -15.85
C ALA A 7 1.93 29.73 -15.09
N ALA A 8 3.07 30.26 -14.62
CA ALA A 8 4.08 29.48 -13.92
C ALA A 8 3.68 29.08 -12.49
N LEU A 9 2.75 29.81 -11.86
CA LEU A 9 2.32 29.56 -10.47
C LEU A 9 1.26 28.46 -10.34
N LEU A 10 0.67 28.00 -11.45
CA LEU A 10 -0.32 26.92 -11.43
C LEU A 10 0.31 25.51 -11.47
N LEU A 11 1.64 25.42 -11.57
CA LEU A 11 2.37 24.14 -11.67
C LEU A 11 2.77 23.57 -10.30
N THR A 12 2.54 24.27 -9.19
CA THR A 12 2.92 23.81 -7.84
C THR A 12 1.84 22.98 -7.13
N GLY A 13 0.82 22.51 -7.87
CA GLY A 13 -0.31 21.77 -7.31
C GLY A 13 -0.12 20.25 -7.20
N CYS A 14 0.98 19.69 -7.71
CA CYS A 14 1.26 18.26 -7.55
C CYS A 14 1.99 18.03 -6.22
N GLY A 15 1.23 17.73 -5.17
CA GLY A 15 1.78 17.19 -3.92
C GLY A 15 2.40 15.81 -4.14
N VAL A 16 3.36 15.44 -3.30
CA VAL A 16 3.88 14.06 -3.25
C VAL A 16 2.71 13.15 -2.86
N PRO A 17 2.42 12.07 -3.61
CA PRO A 17 1.42 11.09 -3.20
C PRO A 17 1.81 10.53 -1.84
N THR A 18 0.91 10.63 -0.87
CA THR A 18 1.10 10.09 0.49
C THR A 18 0.57 8.67 0.61
N ASP A 19 -0.34 8.29 -0.29
CA ASP A 19 -0.92 6.95 -0.36
C ASP A 19 0.14 5.92 -0.71
N TYR A 20 0.05 4.78 -0.05
CA TYR A 20 0.95 3.66 -0.30
C TYR A 20 0.21 2.34 -0.20
N SER A 21 0.83 1.28 -0.67
CA SER A 21 0.27 -0.06 -0.56
C SER A 21 1.19 -0.93 0.26
N GLU A 22 0.61 -1.84 1.03
CA GLU A 22 1.31 -2.83 1.81
C GLU A 22 0.83 -4.23 1.45
N ILE A 23 1.73 -5.21 1.57
CA ILE A 23 1.37 -6.63 1.47
C ILE A 23 1.44 -7.24 2.85
N VAL A 24 0.31 -7.78 3.31
CA VAL A 24 0.19 -8.38 4.64
C VAL A 24 -0.10 -9.86 4.48
N THR A 25 0.70 -10.70 5.14
CA THR A 25 0.49 -12.15 5.20
C THR A 25 0.12 -12.58 6.61
N PHE A 26 -0.98 -13.30 6.75
CA PHE A 26 -1.49 -13.78 8.04
C PHE A 26 -2.17 -15.14 7.92
N THR A 27 -2.37 -15.82 9.04
CA THR A 27 -3.17 -17.04 9.11
C THR A 27 -4.55 -16.69 9.65
N ASP A 28 -5.61 -17.10 8.95
CA ASP A 28 -6.98 -16.83 9.39
C ASP A 28 -7.51 -17.88 10.39
N GLU A 29 -8.73 -17.69 10.87
CA GLU A 29 -9.38 -18.59 11.83
C GLU A 29 -9.63 -20.01 11.27
N HIS A 30 -9.62 -20.16 9.95
CA HIS A 30 -9.82 -21.43 9.27
C HIS A 30 -8.49 -22.18 9.04
N GLY A 31 -7.35 -21.58 9.41
CA GLY A 31 -6.01 -22.15 9.23
C GLY A 31 -5.43 -21.95 7.83
N ARG A 32 -6.02 -21.08 7.00
CA ARG A 32 -5.47 -20.73 5.69
C ARG A 32 -4.36 -19.70 5.84
N ALA A 33 -3.34 -19.79 5.00
CA ALA A 33 -2.36 -18.72 4.81
C ALA A 33 -2.93 -17.72 3.80
N CYS A 34 -3.19 -16.50 4.25
CA CYS A 34 -3.76 -15.42 3.46
C CYS A 34 -2.72 -14.34 3.17
N THR A 35 -2.75 -13.80 1.94
CA THR A 35 -2.00 -12.62 1.52
C THR A 35 -2.99 -11.56 1.07
N ALA A 36 -2.90 -10.37 1.67
CA ALA A 36 -3.72 -9.22 1.35
C ALA A 36 -2.87 -8.07 0.79
N SER A 37 -3.37 -7.40 -0.24
CA SER A 37 -2.87 -6.08 -0.64
C SER A 37 -3.74 -5.01 -0.01
N VAL A 38 -3.15 -4.19 0.84
CA VAL A 38 -3.83 -3.09 1.54
C VAL A 38 -3.39 -1.78 0.93
N VAL A 39 -4.33 -0.94 0.55
CA VAL A 39 -4.07 0.47 0.20
C VAL A 39 -4.27 1.27 1.47
N VAL A 40 -3.27 2.07 1.82
CA VAL A 40 -3.30 2.99 2.95
C VAL A 40 -3.37 4.39 2.33
N ASP A 41 -4.53 5.01 2.48
CA ASP A 41 -4.73 6.42 2.13
C ASP A 41 -4.22 7.24 3.31
N GLN A 42 -3.13 7.98 3.07
CA GLN A 42 -2.58 8.88 4.07
C GLN A 42 -3.10 10.29 3.74
N GLU A 43 -4.39 10.53 3.98
CA GLU A 43 -4.93 11.86 3.79
C GLU A 43 -4.35 12.78 4.87
N GLN A 44 -3.65 13.85 4.45
CA GLN A 44 -2.75 14.63 5.31
C GLN A 44 -3.41 15.31 6.53
N ASN A 45 -4.71 15.16 6.76
CA ASN A 45 -5.42 15.71 7.92
C ASN A 45 -6.56 14.83 8.48
N GLU A 46 -6.83 13.63 7.96
CA GLU A 46 -8.06 12.87 8.30
C GLU A 46 -7.85 11.44 8.87
N GLY A 47 -6.60 11.00 9.01
CA GLY A 47 -6.26 9.70 9.60
C GLY A 47 -6.07 8.62 8.54
N ASP A 48 -5.36 7.55 8.90
CA ASP A 48 -5.02 6.49 7.94
C ASP A 48 -6.25 5.60 7.68
N ASP A 49 -6.76 5.61 6.45
CA ASP A 49 -7.81 4.70 6.01
C ASP A 49 -7.19 3.48 5.32
N TYR A 50 -7.59 2.28 5.77
CA TYR A 50 -7.05 1.01 5.30
C TYR A 50 -8.09 0.27 4.46
N GLU A 51 -7.83 0.11 3.17
CA GLU A 51 -8.70 -0.64 2.25
C GLU A 51 -8.00 -1.91 1.75
N VAL A 52 -8.66 -3.06 1.92
CA VAL A 52 -8.17 -4.33 1.34
C VAL A 52 -8.57 -4.39 -0.13
N SER A 53 -7.60 -4.21 -1.02
CA SER A 53 -7.84 -4.21 -2.47
C SER A 53 -7.88 -5.63 -3.06
N SER A 54 -7.14 -6.58 -2.48
CA SER A 54 -7.17 -8.00 -2.87
C SER A 54 -6.83 -8.89 -1.68
N LEU A 55 -7.38 -10.11 -1.69
CA LEU A 55 -7.15 -11.13 -0.67
C LEU A 55 -7.10 -12.50 -1.34
N ASP A 56 -5.97 -13.19 -1.19
CA ASP A 56 -5.76 -14.56 -1.66
C ASP A 56 -5.48 -15.46 -0.45
N CYS A 57 -6.15 -16.60 -0.36
CA CYS A 57 -6.07 -17.49 0.81
C CYS A 57 -6.03 -18.95 0.38
N ASP A 58 -4.99 -19.66 0.83
CA ASP A 58 -4.82 -21.08 0.55
C ASP A 58 -4.42 -21.86 1.79
N TYR A 59 -4.73 -23.17 1.80
CA TYR A 59 -4.24 -24.06 2.84
C TYR A 59 -2.77 -24.39 2.59
N PRO A 60 -1.90 -24.30 3.63
CA PRO A 60 -0.52 -24.72 3.47
C PRO A 60 -0.46 -26.23 3.17
N PRO A 61 0.51 -26.68 2.35
CA PRO A 61 0.68 -28.10 2.08
C PRO A 61 0.93 -28.89 3.36
N GLU A 62 0.43 -30.13 3.40
CA GLU A 62 0.55 -31.00 4.58
C GLU A 62 2.02 -31.14 5.05
N GLY A 63 2.20 -31.19 6.36
CA GLY A 63 3.52 -31.35 6.99
C GLY A 63 4.41 -30.10 6.94
N ARG A 64 3.91 -28.95 6.48
CA ARG A 64 4.64 -27.68 6.53
C ARG A 64 4.09 -26.75 7.59
N THR A 65 4.98 -26.28 8.46
CA THR A 65 4.68 -25.19 9.40
C THR A 65 4.64 -23.88 8.63
N PRO A 66 3.64 -23.00 8.86
CA PRO A 66 3.67 -21.63 8.36
C PRO A 66 4.99 -20.93 8.70
N GLY A 67 5.43 -20.04 7.81
CA GLY A 67 6.61 -19.21 8.08
C GLY A 67 6.43 -18.34 9.33
N PRO A 68 7.52 -17.80 9.91
CA PRO A 68 7.41 -16.88 11.03
C PRO A 68 6.59 -15.65 10.64
N THR A 69 5.76 -15.12 11.55
CA THR A 69 5.04 -13.86 11.35
C THR A 69 6.04 -12.72 11.23
N ARG A 70 6.46 -12.41 10.00
CA ARG A 70 7.34 -11.29 9.69
C ARG A 70 6.68 -10.43 8.64
N TYR A 71 6.68 -9.13 8.91
CA TYR A 71 6.43 -8.11 7.92
C TYR A 71 7.72 -7.82 7.17
N SER A 72 7.63 -7.62 5.86
CA SER A 72 8.67 -7.00 5.06
C SER A 72 8.03 -5.86 4.29
N PRO A 73 8.59 -4.64 4.34
CA PRO A 73 8.08 -3.56 3.51
C PRO A 73 8.18 -3.96 2.04
N LEU A 74 7.31 -3.38 1.21
CA LEU A 74 7.47 -3.49 -0.23
C LEU A 74 8.88 -3.01 -0.62
N PRO A 75 9.52 -3.64 -1.61
CA PRO A 75 10.78 -3.13 -2.14
C PRO A 75 10.59 -1.67 -2.59
N GLU A 76 11.61 -0.84 -2.33
CA GLU A 76 11.64 0.54 -2.82
C GLU A 76 11.38 0.54 -4.34
N ARG A 77 10.47 1.40 -4.81
CA ARG A 77 10.30 1.58 -6.25
C ARG A 77 11.49 2.39 -6.75
N ASP A 78 12.12 1.93 -7.84
CA ASP A 78 13.06 2.77 -8.57
C ASP A 78 12.33 4.04 -9.02
N GLU A 79 12.66 5.18 -8.40
CA GLU A 79 12.18 6.49 -8.85
C GLU A 79 12.79 6.75 -10.24
N LYS A 80 11.95 6.83 -11.27
CA LYS A 80 12.38 7.05 -12.66
C LYS A 80 12.34 8.51 -13.05
#